data_AF-A0A6C0TSW1-F1
#
_entry.id   AF-A0A6C0TSW1-F1
#
_cell.length_a   1.000
_cell.length_b   1.000
_cell.length_c   1.000
_cell.angle_alpha   90.00
_cell.angle_beta   90.00
_cell.angle_gamma   90.00
#
_symmetry.space_group_name_H-M   'P 1'
#
loop_
_entity.id
_entity.type
_entity.pdbx_description
1 polymer ?
#
loop_
_entity_poly.entity_id
_entity_poly.type
_entity_poly.pdbx_seq_one_letter_code
_entity_poly.pdbx_strand_id
1 'polypeptide(L)'
;MTEEELAQIVSKISDLGLSIGYDSYIAVAVISVVSAGLGAYFGSYLKKKGQDKAMSEGFRELKERLRVTTKLTEGIKSDVARDSYEYKFKFEKYHEKRIEVIEKLYELLINIERHATDYIVTSDFGGGQNESFKKAKAATEEFVAYSKLRSFWVPKDLHLEIESLAIMLDTHVYSVLIKLGSSSSEQDGLAGIQASDEAINTLKHQVPEAKEKIVENIRRQLDPTYS
;
A
#
# COMPACT_ATOMS: atom_id res chain seq x y z
N MET A 1 -25.40 38.31 -60.74
CA MET A 1 -25.94 38.47 -62.10
C MET A 1 -27.36 38.99 -61.95
N THR A 2 -27.52 40.29 -62.08
CA THR A 2 -28.80 41.00 -61.95
C THR A 2 -29.62 40.87 -63.25
N GLU A 3 -30.95 40.98 -63.19
CA GLU A 3 -31.83 40.85 -64.36
C GLU A 3 -31.46 41.79 -65.52
N GLU A 4 -30.90 42.96 -65.21
CA GLU A 4 -30.45 43.94 -66.20
C GLU A 4 -29.21 43.49 -66.98
N GLU A 5 -28.28 42.77 -66.34
CA GLU A 5 -27.10 42.21 -67.02
C GLU A 5 -27.49 41.08 -67.97
N LEU A 6 -28.48 40.26 -67.57
CA LEU A 6 -29.08 39.23 -68.40
C LEU A 6 -29.76 39.85 -69.64
N ALA A 7 -30.53 40.91 -69.46
CA ALA A 7 -31.20 41.61 -70.55
C ALA A 7 -30.22 42.23 -71.54
N GLN A 8 -29.11 42.81 -71.06
CA GLN A 8 -28.08 43.38 -71.93
C GLN A 8 -27.27 42.32 -72.69
N ILE A 9 -27.03 41.15 -72.10
CA ILE A 9 -26.38 40.03 -72.79
C ILE A 9 -27.31 39.52 -73.90
N VAL A 10 -28.59 39.35 -73.60
CA VAL A 10 -29.61 38.89 -74.58
C VAL A 10 -29.78 39.90 -75.73
N SER A 11 -29.80 41.21 -75.44
CA SER A 11 -29.93 42.22 -76.48
C SER A 11 -28.69 42.30 -77.37
N LYS A 12 -27.48 42.18 -76.80
CA LYS A 12 -26.24 42.15 -77.58
C LYS A 12 -26.11 40.89 -78.44
N ILE A 13 -26.62 39.75 -77.99
CA ILE A 13 -26.66 38.51 -78.78
C ILE A 13 -27.63 38.65 -79.97
N SER A 14 -28.74 39.38 -79.79
CA SER A 14 -29.73 39.65 -80.83
C SER A 14 -29.22 40.61 -81.91
N ASP A 15 -28.46 41.66 -81.55
CA ASP A 15 -27.91 42.64 -82.50
C ASP A 15 -26.72 42.12 -83.31
N LEU A 16 -26.10 41.01 -82.89
CA LEU A 16 -24.95 40.39 -83.57
C LEU A 16 -25.31 39.55 -84.81
N GLY A 17 -26.59 39.53 -85.23
CA GLY A 17 -26.97 38.99 -86.54
C GLY A 17 -26.70 37.51 -86.76
N LEU A 18 -26.75 36.69 -85.70
CA LEU A 18 -26.81 35.23 -85.86
C LEU A 18 -28.26 34.85 -86.17
N SER A 19 -28.61 34.66 -87.45
CA SER A 19 -29.82 33.91 -87.79
C SER A 19 -29.58 32.45 -87.41
N ILE A 20 -29.99 32.07 -86.21
CA ILE A 20 -29.85 30.72 -85.69
C ILE A 20 -30.84 29.84 -86.45
N GLY A 21 -30.37 29.15 -87.49
CA GLY A 21 -31.14 28.11 -88.17
C GLY A 21 -31.52 26.98 -87.19
N TYR A 22 -32.55 26.20 -87.53
CA TYR A 22 -32.98 25.03 -86.74
C TYR A 22 -31.81 24.09 -86.38
N ASP A 23 -30.83 23.97 -87.27
CA ASP A 23 -29.60 23.20 -87.07
C ASP A 23 -28.74 23.70 -85.89
N SER A 24 -28.69 25.01 -85.63
CA SER A 24 -27.91 25.54 -84.51
C SER A 24 -28.62 25.41 -83.15
N TYR A 25 -29.96 25.35 -83.11
CA TYR A 25 -30.69 24.96 -81.90
C TYR A 25 -30.43 23.50 -81.52
N ILE A 26 -30.39 22.58 -82.49
CA ILE A 26 -30.03 21.18 -82.26
C ILE A 26 -28.59 21.06 -81.77
N ALA A 27 -27.65 21.78 -82.39
CA ALA A 27 -26.25 21.78 -81.96
C ALA A 27 -26.09 22.27 -80.51
N VAL A 28 -26.78 23.36 -80.13
CA VAL A 28 -26.77 23.88 -78.76
C VAL A 28 -27.37 22.86 -77.78
N ALA A 29 -28.46 22.19 -78.13
CA ALA A 29 -29.07 21.16 -77.30
C ALA A 29 -28.12 19.96 -77.07
N VAL A 30 -27.45 19.47 -78.12
CA VAL A 30 -26.48 18.37 -78.03
C VAL A 30 -25.28 18.77 -77.17
N ILE A 31 -24.71 19.95 -77.39
CA ILE A 31 -23.61 20.48 -76.57
C ILE A 31 -24.04 20.59 -75.11
N SER A 32 -25.26 21.08 -74.85
CA SER A 32 -25.80 21.22 -73.49
C SER A 32 -25.92 19.87 -72.77
N VAL A 33 -26.42 18.84 -73.46
CA VAL A 33 -26.55 17.49 -72.91
C VAL A 33 -25.18 16.87 -72.63
N VAL A 34 -24.22 17.02 -73.55
CA VAL A 34 -22.85 16.50 -73.36
C VAL A 34 -22.15 17.23 -72.21
N SER A 35 -22.26 18.57 -72.15
CA SER A 35 -21.73 19.38 -71.04
C SER A 35 -22.37 19.01 -69.70
N ALA A 36 -23.68 18.79 -69.66
CA ALA A 36 -24.38 18.34 -68.45
C ALA A 36 -23.94 16.92 -68.02
N GLY A 37 -23.77 16.00 -68.97
CA GLY A 37 -23.28 14.65 -68.71
C GLY A 37 -21.86 14.63 -68.16
N LEU A 38 -20.95 15.42 -68.75
CA LEU A 38 -19.59 15.60 -68.25
C LEU A 38 -19.59 16.26 -66.86
N GLY A 39 -20.39 17.31 -66.66
CA GLY A 39 -20.53 17.97 -65.36
C GLY A 39 -21.04 17.03 -64.27
N ALA A 40 -22.03 16.18 -64.57
CA ALA A 40 -22.55 15.19 -63.65
C ALA A 40 -21.52 14.09 -63.33
N TYR A 41 -20.77 13.61 -64.34
CA TYR A 41 -19.71 12.62 -64.15
C TYR A 41 -18.58 13.15 -63.27
N PHE A 42 -18.03 14.33 -63.60
CA PHE A 42 -16.97 14.95 -62.81
C PHE A 42 -17.45 15.33 -61.40
N GLY A 43 -18.68 15.84 -61.28
CA GLY A 43 -19.29 16.14 -59.98
C GLY A 43 -19.43 14.89 -59.09
N SER A 44 -19.91 13.78 -59.65
CA SER A 44 -20.03 12.50 -58.94
C SER A 44 -18.67 11.92 -58.56
N TYR A 45 -17.70 11.94 -59.48
CA TYR A 45 -16.34 11.47 -59.23
C TYR A 45 -15.65 12.27 -58.12
N LEU A 46 -15.69 13.61 -58.19
CA LEU A 46 -15.11 14.49 -57.18
C LEU A 46 -15.79 14.33 -55.82
N LYS A 47 -17.13 14.20 -55.80
CA LYS A 47 -17.88 13.92 -54.57
C LYS A 47 -17.45 12.61 -53.93
N LYS A 48 -17.38 11.52 -54.71
CA LYS A 48 -16.98 10.19 -54.21
C LYS A 48 -15.52 10.20 -53.71
N LYS A 49 -14.60 10.79 -54.47
CA LYS A 49 -13.21 10.95 -54.07
C LYS A 49 -13.05 11.81 -52.80
N GLY A 50 -13.85 12.86 -52.66
CA GLY A 50 -13.90 13.69 -51.46
C GLY A 50 -14.40 12.92 -50.24
N GLN A 51 -15.46 12.11 -50.41
CA GLN A 51 -15.99 11.24 -49.36
C GLN A 51 -14.98 10.17 -48.93
N ASP A 52 -14.34 9.48 -49.89
CA ASP A 52 -13.33 8.47 -49.59
C ASP A 52 -12.13 9.08 -48.86
N LYS A 53 -11.70 10.28 -49.26
CA LYS A 53 -10.62 11.02 -48.59
C LYS A 53 -11.01 11.42 -47.17
N ALA A 54 -12.16 12.04 -46.98
CA ALA A 54 -12.65 12.43 -45.66
C ALA A 54 -12.82 11.22 -44.72
N MET A 55 -13.32 10.10 -45.26
CA MET A 55 -13.45 8.85 -44.50
C MET A 55 -12.08 8.27 -44.13
N SER A 56 -11.11 8.30 -45.06
CA SER A 56 -9.74 7.86 -44.77
C SER A 56 -9.06 8.71 -43.69
N GLU A 57 -9.29 10.03 -43.70
CA GLU A 57 -8.79 10.96 -42.69
C GLU A 57 -9.43 10.68 -41.33
N GLY A 58 -10.75 10.45 -41.29
CA GLY A 58 -11.47 10.06 -40.07
C GLY A 58 -11.00 8.72 -39.49
N PHE A 59 -10.74 7.71 -40.33
CA PHE A 59 -10.15 6.45 -39.87
C PHE A 59 -8.74 6.62 -39.32
N ARG A 60 -7.94 7.49 -39.94
CA ARG A 60 -6.57 7.79 -39.47
C ARG A 60 -6.61 8.46 -38.10
N GLU A 61 -7.50 9.44 -37.93
CA GLU A 61 -7.71 10.11 -36.65
C GLU A 61 -8.20 9.15 -35.58
N LEU A 62 -9.15 8.26 -35.90
CA LEU A 62 -9.66 7.27 -34.96
C LEU A 62 -8.57 6.29 -34.51
N LYS A 63 -7.73 5.82 -35.44
CA LYS A 63 -6.57 4.97 -35.11
C LYS A 63 -5.59 5.69 -34.19
N GLU A 64 -5.32 6.97 -34.43
CA GLU A 64 -4.43 7.74 -33.57
C GLU A 64 -5.02 7.94 -32.17
N ARG A 65 -6.32 8.29 -32.07
CA ARG A 65 -7.03 8.38 -30.79
C ARG A 65 -6.99 7.07 -30.02
N LEU A 66 -7.21 5.93 -30.70
CA LEU A 66 -7.12 4.61 -30.09
C LEU A 66 -5.69 4.32 -29.61
N ARG A 67 -4.67 4.60 -30.42
CA ARG A 67 -3.27 4.42 -30.04
C ARG A 67 -2.90 5.26 -28.81
N VAL A 68 -3.29 6.54 -28.79
CA VAL A 68 -3.05 7.45 -27.66
C VAL A 68 -3.78 6.94 -26.41
N THR A 69 -5.04 6.54 -26.55
CA THR A 69 -5.84 6.02 -25.43
C THR A 69 -5.24 4.73 -24.88
N THR A 70 -4.86 3.78 -25.73
CA THR A 70 -4.20 2.54 -25.31
C THR A 70 -2.89 2.83 -24.61
N LYS A 71 -2.06 3.73 -25.13
CA LYS A 71 -0.79 4.11 -24.49
C LYS A 71 -1.03 4.74 -23.12
N LEU A 72 -2.05 5.60 -22.99
CA LEU A 72 -2.43 6.20 -21.71
C LEU A 72 -2.93 5.15 -20.73
N THR A 73 -3.82 4.24 -21.15
CA THR A 73 -4.37 3.17 -20.31
C THR A 73 -3.28 2.21 -19.84
N GLU A 74 -2.37 1.78 -20.72
CA GLU A 74 -1.24 0.94 -20.32
C GLU A 74 -0.27 1.68 -19.38
N GLY A 75 -0.08 2.99 -19.60
CA GLY A 75 0.66 3.85 -18.66
C GLY A 75 0.03 3.85 -17.27
N ILE A 76 -1.27 4.16 -17.18
CA ILE A 76 -2.03 4.15 -15.93
C ILE A 76 -1.97 2.78 -15.26
N LYS A 77 -2.18 1.70 -16.03
CA LYS A 77 -2.13 0.33 -15.51
C LYS A 77 -0.75 0.00 -14.94
N SER A 78 0.32 0.42 -15.61
CA SER A 78 1.68 0.23 -15.13
C SER A 78 1.96 1.04 -13.87
N ASP A 79 1.49 2.27 -13.78
CA ASP A 79 1.66 3.11 -12.59
C ASP A 79 0.89 2.52 -11.40
N VAL A 80 -0.38 2.15 -11.58
CA VAL A 80 -1.19 1.49 -10.54
C VAL A 80 -0.55 0.18 -10.08
N ALA A 81 -0.01 -0.61 -10.99
CA ALA A 81 0.68 -1.84 -10.66
C ALA A 81 1.96 -1.59 -9.85
N ARG A 82 2.74 -0.57 -10.21
CA ARG A 82 3.95 -0.17 -9.46
C ARG A 82 3.58 0.30 -8.05
N ASP A 83 2.59 1.18 -7.93
CA ASP A 83 2.19 1.73 -6.64
C ASP A 83 1.60 0.63 -5.73
N SER A 84 0.81 -0.28 -6.31
CA SER A 84 0.30 -1.46 -5.59
C SER A 84 1.43 -2.38 -5.13
N TYR A 85 2.45 -2.60 -5.97
CA TYR A 85 3.62 -3.39 -5.61
C TYR A 85 4.44 -2.74 -4.50
N GLU A 86 4.69 -1.43 -4.59
CA GLU A 86 5.42 -0.68 -3.58
C GLU A 86 4.68 -0.70 -2.23
N TYR A 87 3.35 -0.52 -2.25
CA TYR A 87 2.52 -0.64 -1.06
C TYR A 87 2.63 -2.03 -0.44
N LYS A 88 2.44 -3.10 -1.24
CA LYS A 88 2.56 -4.48 -0.76
C LYS A 88 3.93 -4.76 -0.16
N PHE A 89 4.99 -4.34 -0.85
CA PHE A 89 6.37 -4.54 -0.37
C PHE A 89 6.62 -3.81 0.95
N LYS A 90 6.21 -2.53 1.06
CA LYS A 90 6.34 -1.76 2.30
C LYS A 90 5.54 -2.39 3.44
N PHE A 91 4.32 -2.84 3.15
CA PHE A 91 3.46 -3.51 4.10
C PHE A 91 4.08 -4.83 4.59
N GLU A 92 4.52 -5.69 3.68
CA GLU A 92 5.22 -6.94 4.01
C GLU A 92 6.45 -6.70 4.87
N LYS A 93 7.29 -5.71 4.51
CA LYS A 93 8.48 -5.35 5.29
C LYS A 93 8.16 -4.82 6.68
N TYR A 94 7.09 -4.03 6.79
CA TYR A 94 6.60 -3.56 8.09
C TYR A 94 6.15 -4.74 8.98
N HIS A 95 5.37 -5.67 8.42
CA HIS A 95 4.91 -6.85 9.15
C HIS A 95 6.04 -7.80 9.53
N GLU A 96 7.00 -8.04 8.63
CA GLU A 96 8.22 -8.81 8.90
C GLU A 96 8.98 -8.21 10.09
N LYS A 97 9.20 -6.88 10.08
CA LYS A 97 9.92 -6.23 11.17
C LYS A 97 9.17 -6.28 12.50
N ARG A 98 7.85 -6.14 12.46
CA ARG A 98 7.00 -6.27 13.66
C ARG A 98 7.11 -7.67 14.27
N ILE A 99 7.05 -8.72 13.45
CA ILE A 99 7.17 -10.11 13.90
C ILE A 99 8.53 -10.32 14.58
N GLU A 100 9.62 -9.90 13.94
CA GLU A 100 10.98 -10.00 14.48
C GLU A 100 11.12 -9.33 15.85
N VAL A 101 10.54 -8.13 16.02
CA VAL A 101 10.59 -7.40 17.30
C VAL A 101 9.77 -8.11 18.38
N ILE A 102 8.57 -8.58 18.05
CA ILE A 102 7.70 -9.30 19.00
C ILE A 102 8.38 -10.59 19.45
N GLU A 103 8.93 -11.36 18.52
CA GLU A 103 9.68 -12.59 18.80
C GLU A 103 10.86 -12.30 19.74
N LYS A 104 11.68 -11.28 19.43
CA LYS A 104 12.85 -10.97 20.25
C LYS A 104 12.47 -10.47 21.65
N LEU A 105 11.41 -9.67 21.78
CA LEU A 105 10.91 -9.24 23.08
C LEU A 105 10.45 -10.43 23.93
N TYR A 106 9.76 -11.39 23.31
CA TYR A 106 9.30 -12.59 23.99
C TYR A 106 10.46 -13.50 24.40
N GLU A 107 11.49 -13.64 23.56
CA GLU A 107 12.73 -14.35 23.90
C GLU A 107 13.43 -13.72 25.12
N LEU A 108 13.56 -12.38 25.14
CA LEU A 108 14.16 -11.65 26.25
C LEU A 108 13.34 -11.80 27.53
N LEU A 109 12.01 -11.80 27.43
CA LEU A 109 11.11 -12.04 28.56
C LEU A 109 11.30 -13.44 29.16
N ILE A 110 11.42 -14.48 28.32
CA ILE A 110 11.72 -15.85 28.76
C ILE A 110 13.10 -15.90 29.45
N ASN A 111 14.08 -15.15 28.95
CA ASN A 111 15.40 -15.07 29.58
C ASN A 111 15.33 -14.44 30.98
N ILE A 112 14.55 -13.36 31.16
CA ILE A 112 14.28 -12.80 32.50
C ILE A 112 13.65 -13.85 33.39
N GLU A 113 12.57 -14.50 32.95
CA GLU A 113 11.87 -15.53 33.73
C GLU A 113 12.81 -16.65 34.17
N ARG A 114 13.63 -17.17 33.25
CA ARG A 114 14.60 -18.23 33.53
C ARG A 114 15.61 -17.81 34.59
N HIS A 115 16.21 -16.63 34.44
CA HIS A 115 17.24 -16.16 35.36
C HIS A 115 16.68 -15.69 36.70
N ALA A 116 15.48 -15.11 36.69
CA ALA A 116 14.73 -14.77 37.91
C ALA A 116 14.39 -16.04 38.69
N THR A 117 13.86 -17.07 38.01
CA THR A 117 13.55 -18.37 38.63
C THR A 117 14.79 -19.04 39.19
N ASP A 118 15.88 -19.07 38.41
CA ASP A 118 17.17 -19.60 38.87
C ASP A 118 17.62 -18.90 40.15
N TYR A 119 17.61 -17.56 40.18
CA TYR A 119 17.97 -16.81 41.37
C TYR A 119 17.04 -17.12 42.55
N ILE A 120 15.72 -17.04 42.36
CA ILE A 120 14.72 -17.20 43.44
C ILE A 120 14.74 -18.61 44.05
N VAL A 121 14.97 -19.64 43.24
CA VAL A 121 14.96 -21.05 43.68
C VAL A 121 16.31 -21.48 44.24
N THR A 122 17.43 -20.97 43.68
CA THR A 122 18.79 -21.40 44.06
C THR A 122 19.49 -20.42 44.99
N SER A 123 18.87 -19.30 45.37
CA SER A 123 19.42 -18.36 46.32
C SER A 123 19.63 -19.04 47.68
N ASP A 124 20.80 -19.66 47.84
CA ASP A 124 21.35 -19.98 49.14
C ASP A 124 21.36 -18.67 49.93
N PHE A 125 20.64 -18.66 51.04
CA PHE A 125 20.36 -17.52 51.92
C PHE A 125 21.62 -16.83 52.50
N GLY A 126 22.83 -17.18 52.02
CA GLY A 126 24.14 -16.74 52.51
C GLY A 126 24.86 -15.68 51.66
N GLY A 127 24.29 -15.17 50.56
CA GLY A 127 24.96 -14.12 49.78
C GLY A 127 24.05 -13.42 48.75
N GLY A 128 23.53 -12.24 49.10
CA GLY A 128 22.51 -11.52 48.33
C GLY A 128 22.83 -11.30 46.84
N GLN A 129 24.08 -11.01 46.48
CA GLN A 129 24.49 -10.76 45.08
C GLN A 129 25.32 -11.91 44.49
N ASN A 130 24.73 -13.10 44.43
CA ASN A 130 25.35 -14.24 43.76
C ASN A 130 25.34 -14.08 42.22
N GLU A 131 25.99 -15.00 41.51
CA GLU A 131 26.04 -14.96 40.03
C GLU A 131 24.65 -15.06 39.37
N SER A 132 23.70 -15.76 39.98
CA SER A 132 22.32 -15.85 39.46
C SER A 132 21.59 -14.52 39.52
N PHE A 133 21.79 -13.72 40.57
CA PHE A 133 21.28 -12.34 40.63
C PHE A 133 21.83 -11.47 39.50
N LYS A 134 23.15 -11.51 39.28
CA LYS A 134 23.79 -10.72 38.21
C LYS A 134 23.24 -11.08 36.83
N LYS A 135 22.99 -12.37 36.58
CA LYS A 135 22.37 -12.84 35.34
C LYS A 135 20.93 -12.36 35.19
N ALA A 136 20.13 -12.41 36.25
CA ALA A 136 18.76 -11.90 36.25
C ALA A 136 18.72 -10.40 35.94
N LYS A 137 19.57 -9.63 36.64
CA LYS A 137 19.71 -8.19 36.40
C LYS A 137 20.15 -7.87 34.96
N ALA A 138 21.17 -8.57 34.45
CA ALA A 138 21.64 -8.37 33.09
C ALA A 138 20.55 -8.67 32.04
N ALA A 139 19.74 -9.72 32.26
CA ALA A 139 18.61 -10.04 31.39
C ALA A 139 17.52 -8.94 31.42
N THR A 140 17.20 -8.38 32.59
CA THR A 140 16.29 -7.22 32.69
C THR A 140 16.86 -6.00 31.95
N GLU A 141 18.15 -5.69 32.13
CA GLU A 141 18.79 -4.55 31.48
C GLU A 141 18.79 -4.70 29.94
N GLU A 142 19.07 -5.90 29.44
CA GLU A 142 19.00 -6.21 28.00
C GLU A 142 17.57 -6.04 27.45
N PHE A 143 16.57 -6.54 28.18
CA PHE A 143 15.17 -6.35 27.83
C PHE A 143 14.78 -4.87 27.77
N VAL A 144 15.10 -4.09 28.80
CA VAL A 144 14.77 -2.66 28.86
C VAL A 144 15.45 -1.88 27.74
N ALA A 145 16.72 -2.17 27.46
CA ALA A 145 17.45 -1.53 26.37
C ALA A 145 16.82 -1.82 25.01
N TYR A 146 16.45 -3.08 24.76
CA TYR A 146 15.82 -3.49 23.51
C TYR A 146 14.39 -2.92 23.38
N SER A 147 13.58 -3.04 24.44
CA SER A 147 12.16 -2.65 24.45
C SER A 147 11.98 -1.16 24.22
N LYS A 148 12.81 -0.33 24.86
CA LYS A 148 12.73 1.13 24.74
C LYS A 148 13.04 1.63 23.32
N LEU A 149 13.95 0.96 22.61
CA LEU A 149 14.32 1.30 21.24
C LEU A 149 13.33 0.76 20.19
N ARG A 150 12.57 -0.28 20.53
CA ARG A 150 11.76 -1.04 19.58
C ARG A 150 10.26 -1.02 19.86
N SER A 151 9.82 -0.35 20.92
CA SER A 151 8.40 -0.24 21.30
C SER A 151 7.49 0.28 20.18
N PHE A 152 8.01 1.15 19.30
CA PHE A 152 7.27 1.64 18.13
C PHE A 152 6.74 0.53 17.21
N TRP A 153 7.45 -0.61 17.13
CA TRP A 153 7.09 -1.71 16.22
C TRP A 153 6.02 -2.63 16.79
N VAL A 154 5.62 -2.46 18.06
CA VAL A 154 4.73 -3.38 18.78
C VAL A 154 3.43 -2.65 19.11
N PRO A 155 2.27 -3.31 18.96
CA PRO A 155 1.01 -2.75 19.45
C PRO A 155 1.12 -2.38 20.93
N LYS A 156 0.63 -1.20 21.28
CA LYS A 156 0.77 -0.63 22.63
C LYS A 156 0.31 -1.59 23.72
N ASP A 157 -0.83 -2.24 23.52
CA ASP A 157 -1.41 -3.15 24.52
C ASP A 157 -0.52 -4.38 24.75
N LEU A 158 -0.02 -4.99 23.67
CA LEU A 158 0.92 -6.12 23.75
C LEU A 158 2.25 -5.69 24.41
N HIS A 159 2.75 -4.50 24.08
CA HIS A 159 3.96 -3.98 24.70
C HIS A 159 3.80 -3.79 26.21
N LEU A 160 2.67 -3.22 26.64
CA LEU A 160 2.34 -3.03 28.06
C LEU A 160 2.20 -4.36 28.81
N GLU A 161 1.60 -5.39 28.19
CA GLU A 161 1.49 -6.72 28.80
C GLU A 161 2.88 -7.36 29.01
N ILE A 162 3.75 -7.30 27.99
CA ILE A 162 5.12 -7.83 28.07
C ILE A 162 5.94 -7.06 29.10
N GLU A 163 5.85 -5.72 29.09
CA GLU A 163 6.57 -4.86 30.04
C GLU A 163 6.09 -5.08 31.48
N SER A 164 4.78 -5.20 31.69
CA SER A 164 4.20 -5.49 33.02
C SER A 164 4.73 -6.81 33.58
N LEU A 165 4.86 -7.85 32.75
CA LEU A 165 5.42 -9.12 33.20
C LEU A 165 6.91 -9.02 33.52
N ALA A 166 7.68 -8.29 32.70
CA ALA A 166 9.10 -8.04 32.97
C ALA A 166 9.31 -7.28 34.28
N ILE A 167 8.52 -6.23 34.55
CA ILE A 167 8.56 -5.45 35.80
C ILE A 167 8.19 -6.33 36.99
N MET A 168 7.17 -7.18 36.87
CA MET A 168 6.76 -8.11 37.92
C MET A 168 7.91 -9.06 38.30
N LEU A 169 8.57 -9.66 37.31
CA LEU A 169 9.70 -10.56 37.52
C LEU A 169 10.87 -9.86 38.20
N ASP A 170 11.25 -8.67 37.71
CA ASP A 170 12.33 -7.86 38.28
C ASP A 170 12.02 -7.45 39.74
N THR A 171 10.77 -7.05 40.01
CA THR A 171 10.31 -6.71 41.36
C THR A 171 10.49 -7.87 42.33
N HIS A 172 10.16 -9.09 41.91
CA HIS A 172 10.34 -10.26 42.75
C HIS A 172 11.82 -10.57 43.00
N VAL A 173 12.68 -10.46 41.97
CA VAL A 173 14.13 -10.62 42.11
C VAL A 173 14.71 -9.64 43.14
N TYR A 174 14.37 -8.35 43.05
CA TYR A 174 14.82 -7.35 44.01
C TYR A 174 14.21 -7.53 45.40
N SER A 175 12.95 -7.98 45.50
CA SER A 175 12.31 -8.24 46.80
C SER A 175 13.02 -9.34 47.58
N VAL A 176 13.42 -10.41 46.90
CA VAL A 176 14.20 -11.51 47.47
C VAL A 176 15.60 -11.01 47.86
N LEU A 177 16.28 -10.27 46.98
CA LEU A 177 17.58 -9.67 47.29
C LEU A 177 17.55 -8.82 48.58
N ILE A 178 16.59 -7.88 48.68
CA ILE A 178 16.54 -6.92 49.79
C ILE A 178 16.28 -7.64 51.11
N LYS A 179 15.30 -8.54 51.15
CA LYS A 179 14.94 -9.25 52.39
C LYS A 179 15.99 -10.29 52.81
N LEU A 180 16.77 -10.83 51.87
CA LEU A 180 17.94 -11.67 52.18
C LEU A 180 19.15 -10.85 52.62
N GLY A 181 19.37 -9.68 52.01
CA GLY A 181 20.50 -8.81 52.33
C GLY A 181 20.37 -8.08 53.68
N SER A 182 19.15 -7.96 54.22
CA SER A 182 18.88 -7.34 55.52
C SER A 182 19.03 -8.28 56.72
N SER A 183 19.43 -9.55 56.52
CA SER A 183 19.47 -10.59 57.56
C SER A 183 20.59 -10.38 58.58
N SER A 184 20.38 -9.44 59.51
CA SER A 184 21.23 -9.25 60.70
C SER A 184 20.59 -9.79 61.98
N SER A 185 19.32 -10.22 61.92
CA SER A 185 18.58 -10.84 63.02
C SER A 185 17.80 -12.10 62.58
N GLU A 186 17.43 -12.99 63.53
CA GLU A 186 16.58 -14.17 63.28
C GLU A 186 15.22 -13.82 62.64
N GLN A 187 14.69 -12.62 62.94
CA GLN A 187 13.44 -12.11 62.38
C GLN A 187 13.56 -11.77 60.88
N ASP A 188 14.74 -11.35 60.44
CA ASP A 188 15.01 -11.00 59.04
C ASP A 188 15.21 -12.25 58.16
N GLY A 189 15.73 -13.35 58.71
CA GLY A 189 15.85 -14.62 58.00
C GLY A 189 14.49 -15.19 57.58
N LEU A 190 13.48 -15.05 58.44
CA LEU A 190 12.09 -15.43 58.15
C LEU A 190 11.47 -14.54 57.05
N ALA A 191 11.85 -13.27 56.98
CA ALA A 191 11.35 -12.34 55.96
C ALA A 191 11.88 -12.69 54.55
N GLY A 192 13.14 -13.16 54.45
CA GLY A 192 13.72 -13.66 53.21
C GLY A 192 13.01 -14.92 52.68
N ILE A 193 12.72 -15.87 53.56
CA ILE A 193 11.95 -17.09 53.22
C ILE A 193 10.55 -16.72 52.73
N GLN A 194 9.85 -15.81 53.41
CA GLN A 194 8.52 -15.35 52.99
C GLN A 194 8.52 -14.66 51.62
N ALA A 195 9.53 -13.83 51.31
CA ALA A 195 9.65 -13.24 49.97
C ALA A 195 9.95 -14.28 48.89
N SER A 196 10.78 -15.28 49.19
CA SER A 196 11.05 -16.38 48.25
C SER A 196 9.77 -17.19 47.99
N ASP A 197 9.03 -17.56 49.04
CA ASP A 197 7.76 -18.28 48.92
C ASP A 197 6.72 -17.50 48.10
N GLU A 198 6.59 -16.19 48.37
CA GLU A 198 5.70 -15.30 47.61
C GLU A 198 6.12 -15.23 46.13
N ALA A 199 7.42 -15.05 45.85
CA ALA A 199 7.95 -15.01 44.50
C ALA A 199 7.77 -16.36 43.77
N ILE A 200 7.99 -17.49 44.44
CA ILE A 200 7.77 -18.84 43.90
C ILE A 200 6.29 -19.04 43.56
N ASN A 201 5.39 -18.57 44.42
CA ASN A 201 3.95 -18.64 44.19
C ASN A 201 3.55 -17.82 42.94
N THR A 202 4.05 -16.59 42.80
CA THR A 202 3.86 -15.78 41.59
C THR A 202 4.40 -16.48 40.34
N LEU A 203 5.62 -17.02 40.40
CA LEU A 203 6.25 -17.74 39.28
C LEU A 203 5.44 -18.98 38.85
N LYS A 204 4.79 -19.67 39.78
CA LYS A 204 4.00 -20.88 39.48
C LYS A 204 2.60 -20.60 38.95
N HIS A 205 2.00 -19.47 39.32
CA HIS A 205 0.59 -19.21 39.02
C HIS A 205 0.36 -17.98 38.14
N GLN A 206 0.95 -16.83 38.48
CA GLN A 206 0.68 -15.58 37.78
C GLN A 206 1.50 -15.45 36.49
N VAL A 207 2.76 -15.90 36.50
CA VAL A 207 3.63 -15.82 35.32
C VAL A 207 3.10 -16.67 34.15
N PRO A 208 2.66 -17.93 34.35
CA PRO A 208 2.04 -18.71 33.27
C PRO A 208 0.76 -18.09 32.73
N GLU A 209 -0.10 -17.53 33.59
CA GLU A 209 -1.34 -16.86 33.18
C GLU A 209 -1.04 -15.61 32.32
N ALA A 210 -0.08 -14.79 32.76
CA ALA A 210 0.36 -13.61 32.01
C ALA A 210 0.98 -14.00 30.67
N LYS A 211 1.77 -15.08 30.62
CA LYS A 211 2.35 -15.60 29.37
C LYS A 211 1.28 -16.09 28.40
N GLU A 212 0.27 -16.80 28.88
CA GLU A 212 -0.82 -17.24 28.00
C GLU A 212 -1.56 -16.04 27.39
N LYS A 213 -1.86 -15.00 28.18
CA LYS A 213 -2.45 -13.75 27.67
C LYS A 213 -1.59 -13.09 26.59
N ILE A 214 -0.27 -12.98 26.83
CA ILE A 214 0.68 -12.44 25.85
C ILE A 214 0.66 -13.29 24.57
N VAL A 215 0.71 -14.62 24.69
CA VAL A 215 0.70 -15.54 23.54
C VAL A 215 -0.61 -15.44 22.75
N GLU A 216 -1.76 -15.36 23.41
CA GLU A 216 -3.06 -15.15 22.77
C GLU A 216 -3.10 -13.81 22.02
N ASN A 217 -2.57 -12.74 22.62
CA ASN A 217 -2.50 -11.43 21.99
C ASN A 217 -1.57 -11.46 20.77
N ILE A 218 -0.40 -12.10 20.87
CA ILE A 218 0.51 -12.32 19.74
C ILE A 218 -0.22 -13.09 18.62
N ARG A 219 -0.87 -14.21 18.92
CA ARG A 219 -1.62 -15.01 17.93
C ARG A 219 -2.66 -14.16 17.21
N ARG A 220 -3.42 -13.36 17.96
CA ARG A 220 -4.42 -12.43 17.42
C ARG A 220 -3.81 -11.38 16.48
N GLN A 221 -2.65 -10.84 16.84
CA GLN A 221 -1.94 -9.85 16.02
C GLN A 221 -1.29 -10.46 14.77
N LEU A 222 -1.02 -11.77 14.78
CA LEU A 222 -0.44 -12.51 13.66
C LEU A 222 -1.48 -13.17 12.76
N ASP A 223 -2.74 -13.22 13.18
CA ASP A 223 -3.82 -13.80 12.40
C ASP A 223 -4.18 -12.88 11.20
N PRO A 224 -4.00 -13.35 9.95
CA PRO A 224 -4.30 -12.57 8.75
C PRO A 224 -5.81 -12.30 8.57
N THR A 225 -6.68 -12.94 9.34
CA THR A 225 -8.14 -12.74 9.30
C THR A 225 -8.64 -11.68 10.29
N TYR A 226 -7.75 -11.14 11.15
CA TYR A 226 -8.11 -10.25 12.25
C TYR A 226 -8.03 -8.74 11.90
N SER A 227 -8.05 -8.39 10.61
CA SER A 227 -8.02 -7.00 10.12
C SER A 227 -9.37 -6.52 9.58
#